data_AF-A0A538K5C3-F1
#
_entry.id   AF-A0A538K5C3-F1
#
_cell.length_a   1.000
_cell.length_b   1.000
_cell.length_c   1.000
_cell.angle_alpha   90.00
_cell.angle_beta   90.00
_cell.angle_gamma   90.00
#
_symmetry.space_group_name_H-M   'P 1'
#
loop_
_entity.id
_entity.type
_entity.pdbx_description
1 polymer ?
#
loop_
_entity_poly.entity_id
_entity_poly.type
_entity_poly.pdbx_seq_one_letter_code
_entity_poly.pdbx_strand_id
1 'polypeptide(L)'
;AGTFHGAPRTITKDTVAPAPPAASVPAGSYASAQSVELAAESGASIRYTTDGTDPTAASPAYAGPVRVPASQTLKAIAIDPAVNASPVAAFAYAITPASAPA
;
A
#
# COMPACT_ATOMS: atom_id res chain seq x y z
N ALA A 1 -32.81 -12.75 -39.49
CA ALA A 1 -31.38 -12.36 -39.51
C ALA A 1 -31.27 -10.99 -38.88
N GLY A 2 -30.63 -10.87 -37.70
CA GLY A 2 -30.44 -9.59 -37.01
C GLY A 2 -29.03 -9.10 -37.23
N THR A 3 -28.86 -8.01 -37.97
CA THR A 3 -27.56 -7.40 -38.23
C THR A 3 -27.20 -6.50 -37.05
N PHE A 4 -26.23 -6.92 -36.22
CA PHE A 4 -25.65 -6.06 -35.20
C PHE A 4 -24.60 -5.14 -35.84
N HIS A 5 -24.95 -3.87 -36.06
CA HIS A 5 -23.99 -2.82 -36.40
C HIS A 5 -23.33 -2.28 -35.13
N GLY A 6 -22.49 -3.08 -34.49
CA GLY A 6 -21.67 -2.64 -33.36
C GLY A 6 -20.21 -2.91 -33.67
N ALA A 7 -19.38 -1.87 -33.73
CA ALA A 7 -17.93 -2.05 -33.75
C ALA A 7 -17.53 -2.96 -32.56
N PRO A 8 -16.65 -3.96 -32.75
CA PRO A 8 -16.20 -4.78 -31.64
C PRO A 8 -15.51 -3.84 -30.64
N ARG A 9 -16.16 -3.61 -29.49
CA ARG A 9 -15.54 -2.90 -28.38
C ARG A 9 -14.53 -3.89 -27.82
N THR A 10 -13.28 -3.78 -28.24
CA THR A 10 -12.19 -4.53 -27.64
C THR A 10 -12.05 -4.06 -26.20
N ILE A 11 -12.68 -4.80 -25.28
CA ILE A 11 -12.41 -4.67 -23.84
C ILE A 11 -11.05 -5.35 -23.65
N THR A 12 -9.98 -4.63 -23.95
CA THR A 12 -8.65 -5.05 -23.51
C THR A 12 -8.67 -4.96 -21.99
N LYS A 13 -8.76 -6.11 -21.33
CA LYS A 13 -8.66 -6.19 -19.86
C LYS A 13 -7.34 -5.53 -19.47
N ASP A 14 -7.39 -4.57 -18.57
CA ASP A 14 -6.19 -4.04 -17.96
C ASP A 14 -5.57 -5.14 -17.09
N THR A 15 -4.36 -5.55 -17.45
CA THR A 15 -3.58 -6.58 -16.76
C THR A 15 -2.30 -6.00 -16.16
N VAL A 16 -2.12 -4.67 -16.20
CA VAL A 16 -0.93 -4.02 -15.69
C VAL A 16 -1.14 -3.71 -14.22
N ALA A 17 -0.29 -4.27 -13.37
CA ALA A 17 -0.32 -3.93 -11.95
C ALA A 17 0.17 -2.50 -11.72
N PRO A 18 -0.44 -1.75 -10.77
CA PRO A 18 0.05 -0.42 -10.41
C PRO A 18 1.41 -0.52 -9.72
N ALA A 19 2.07 0.64 -9.56
CA ALA A 19 3.29 0.71 -8.76
C ALA A 19 3.03 0.33 -7.28
N PRO A 20 4.02 -0.24 -6.58
CA PRO A 20 3.93 -0.44 -5.13
C PRO A 20 3.70 0.89 -4.40
N PRO A 21 2.93 0.92 -3.30
CA PRO A 21 2.77 2.12 -2.50
C PRO A 21 4.11 2.67 -2.03
N ALA A 22 4.24 3.98 -1.99
CA ALA A 22 5.38 4.68 -1.41
C ALA A 22 5.03 5.16 0.00
N ALA A 23 5.93 4.98 0.95
CA ALA A 23 5.84 5.56 2.27
C ALA A 23 6.52 6.93 2.31
N SER A 24 5.88 7.92 2.93
CA SER A 24 6.45 9.27 3.15
C SER A 24 7.66 9.22 4.07
N VAL A 25 7.64 8.31 5.05
CA VAL A 25 8.78 8.00 5.91
C VAL A 25 9.43 6.71 5.41
N PRO A 26 10.70 6.73 4.95
CA PRO A 26 11.37 5.52 4.49
C PRO A 26 11.57 4.51 5.62
N ALA A 27 11.77 3.25 5.28
CA ALA A 27 12.17 2.24 6.25
C ALA A 27 13.50 2.62 6.92
N GLY A 28 13.62 2.41 8.23
CA GLY A 28 14.82 2.80 8.96
C GLY A 28 14.66 2.79 10.48
N SER A 29 15.70 3.30 11.15
CA SER A 29 15.76 3.43 12.60
C SER A 29 15.41 4.85 13.04
N TYR A 30 14.52 4.96 14.02
CA TYR A 30 14.02 6.22 14.55
C TYR A 30 14.05 6.21 16.08
N ALA A 31 14.32 7.37 16.68
CA ALA A 31 14.31 7.53 18.14
C ALA A 31 12.90 7.79 18.72
N SER A 32 11.92 8.06 17.85
CA SER A 32 10.56 8.48 18.22
C SER A 32 9.53 7.84 17.29
N ALA A 33 8.28 7.75 17.76
CA ALA A 33 7.16 7.27 16.97
C ALA A 33 7.05 8.00 15.61
N GLN A 34 6.75 7.25 14.56
CA GLN A 34 6.60 7.77 13.20
C GLN A 34 5.13 7.81 12.78
N SER A 35 4.77 8.83 12.01
CA SER A 35 3.49 8.93 11.30
C SER A 35 3.76 8.76 9.81
N VAL A 36 3.41 7.60 9.27
CA VAL A 36 3.74 7.21 7.91
C VAL A 36 2.53 7.44 7.01
N GLU A 37 2.68 8.31 6.04
CA GLU A 37 1.69 8.46 4.97
C GLU A 37 2.02 7.52 3.82
N LEU A 38 1.01 6.85 3.27
CA LEU A 38 1.14 5.99 2.10
C LEU A 38 0.53 6.70 0.87
N ALA A 39 1.28 6.69 -0.23
CA ALA A 39 0.84 7.20 -1.51
C ALA A 39 0.91 6.09 -2.57
N ALA A 40 -0.04 6.08 -3.49
CA ALA A 40 -0.07 5.17 -4.63
C ALA A 40 -0.56 5.92 -5.86
N GLU A 41 -0.68 5.21 -6.98
CA GLU A 41 -1.26 5.74 -8.20
C GLU A 41 -2.68 6.27 -7.98
N SER A 42 -3.05 7.32 -8.72
CA SER A 42 -4.38 7.93 -8.63
C SER A 42 -5.46 6.90 -8.96
N GLY A 43 -6.46 6.77 -8.08
CA GLY A 43 -7.53 5.79 -8.23
C GLY A 43 -7.22 4.40 -7.68
N ALA A 44 -5.98 4.13 -7.27
CA ALA A 44 -5.64 2.88 -6.59
C ALA A 44 -6.04 2.92 -5.10
N SER A 45 -6.59 1.82 -4.61
CA SER A 45 -6.86 1.59 -3.19
C SER A 45 -5.65 0.95 -2.52
N ILE A 46 -5.16 1.54 -1.43
CA ILE A 46 -4.03 0.99 -0.67
C ILE A 46 -4.56 0.07 0.45
N ARG A 47 -3.98 -1.12 0.57
CA ARG A 47 -4.21 -2.07 1.66
C ARG A 47 -2.92 -2.24 2.44
N TYR A 48 -3.00 -2.29 3.76
CA TYR A 48 -1.79 -2.33 4.59
C TYR A 48 -1.95 -3.23 5.82
N THR A 49 -0.81 -3.59 6.38
CA THR A 49 -0.65 -4.39 7.59
C THR A 49 0.55 -3.85 8.38
N THR A 50 0.44 -3.79 9.70
CA THR A 50 1.49 -3.29 10.60
C THR A 50 2.18 -4.40 11.38
N ASP A 51 1.69 -5.63 11.26
CA ASP A 51 2.20 -6.83 11.95
C ASP A 51 3.28 -7.57 11.13
N GLY A 52 3.63 -7.05 9.96
CA GLY A 52 4.58 -7.68 9.04
C GLY A 52 4.01 -8.82 8.18
N THR A 53 2.71 -9.13 8.28
CA THR A 53 2.04 -10.08 7.38
C THR A 53 1.79 -9.45 6.01
N ASP A 54 1.70 -10.25 4.95
CA ASP A 54 1.44 -9.69 3.62
C ASP A 54 -0.01 -9.20 3.51
N PRO A 55 -0.23 -7.94 3.11
CA PRO A 55 -1.57 -7.40 2.98
C PRO A 55 -2.31 -8.07 1.82
N THR A 56 -3.60 -8.28 2.01
CA THR A 56 -4.52 -8.83 0.99
C THR A 56 -5.63 -7.83 0.71
N ALA A 57 -6.51 -8.13 -0.26
CA ALA A 57 -7.70 -7.32 -0.51
C ALA A 57 -8.64 -7.22 0.72
N ALA A 58 -8.55 -8.17 1.66
CA ALA A 58 -9.30 -8.18 2.91
C ALA A 58 -8.63 -7.36 4.03
N SER A 59 -7.36 -6.96 3.85
CA SER A 59 -6.65 -6.14 4.82
C SER A 59 -7.28 -4.74 4.95
N PRO A 60 -7.03 -4.04 6.07
CA PRO A 60 -7.48 -2.67 6.27
C PRO A 60 -7.13 -1.76 5.08
N ALA A 61 -8.11 -0.99 4.63
CA ALA A 61 -7.90 0.06 3.65
C ALA A 61 -7.21 1.25 4.31
N TYR A 62 -6.19 1.79 3.64
CA TYR A 62 -5.55 3.03 4.06
C TYR A 62 -6.50 4.22 3.86
N ALA A 63 -6.83 4.92 4.94
CA ALA A 63 -7.72 6.08 4.95
C ALA A 63 -7.08 7.34 5.56
N GLY A 64 -5.84 7.24 6.02
CA GLY A 64 -5.11 8.32 6.69
C GLY A 64 -3.79 7.82 7.27
N PRO A 65 -2.97 8.71 7.84
CA PRO A 65 -1.60 8.40 8.27
C PRO A 65 -1.53 7.17 9.20
N VAL A 66 -0.62 6.24 8.91
CA VAL A 66 -0.38 5.05 9.73
C VAL A 66 0.56 5.41 10.87
N ARG A 67 0.10 5.21 12.11
CA ARG A 67 0.92 5.45 13.30
C ARG A 67 1.81 4.23 13.60
N VAL A 68 3.10 4.48 13.78
CA VAL A 68 4.15 3.50 14.09
C VAL A 68 4.78 3.88 15.44
N PRO A 69 4.16 3.49 16.57
CA PRO A 69 4.61 3.88 17.90
C PRO A 69 5.82 3.10 18.42
N ALA A 70 6.06 1.91 17.88
CA ALA A 70 7.13 0.99 18.29
C ALA A 70 7.71 0.28 17.06
N SER A 71 8.79 -0.47 17.24
CA SER A 71 9.40 -1.25 16.16
C SER A 71 8.39 -2.21 15.54
N GLN A 72 8.12 -2.06 14.25
CA GLN A 72 7.15 -2.86 13.51
C GLN A 72 7.42 -2.79 12.01
N THR A 73 6.87 -3.74 11.26
CA THR A 73 6.98 -3.78 9.81
C THR A 73 5.64 -3.41 9.18
N LEU A 74 5.61 -2.26 8.52
CA LEU A 74 4.46 -1.85 7.71
C LEU A 74 4.61 -2.47 6.32
N LYS A 75 3.65 -3.27 5.90
CA LYS A 75 3.56 -3.73 4.52
C LYS A 75 2.33 -3.14 3.85
N ALA A 76 2.43 -2.83 2.56
CA ALA A 76 1.33 -2.24 1.80
C ALA A 76 1.29 -2.74 0.35
N ILE A 77 0.08 -2.83 -0.21
CA ILE A 77 -0.18 -3.05 -1.64
C ILE A 77 -1.14 -1.99 -2.16
N ALA A 78 -1.04 -1.69 -3.45
CA ALA A 78 -1.99 -0.86 -4.19
C ALA A 78 -2.85 -1.77 -5.08
N ILE A 79 -4.15 -1.53 -5.12
CA ILE A 79 -5.10 -2.25 -5.96
C ILE A 79 -5.79 -1.23 -6.86
N ASP A 80 -5.62 -1.35 -8.17
CA ASP A 80 -6.25 -0.45 -9.13
C ASP A 80 -7.76 -0.74 -9.32
N PRO A 81 -8.51 0.11 -10.04
CA PRO A 81 -9.92 -0.13 -10.33
C PRO A 81 -10.20 -1.38 -11.19
N ALA A 82 -9.20 -1.89 -11.92
CA ALA A 82 -9.27 -3.12 -12.68
C ALA A 82 -8.93 -4.37 -11.83
N VAL A 83 -8.69 -4.20 -10.53
CA VAL A 83 -8.38 -5.24 -9.54
C VAL A 83 -7.01 -5.87 -9.76
N ASN A 84 -6.07 -5.16 -10.41
CA ASN A 84 -4.67 -5.59 -10.39
C ASN A 84 -4.01 -5.09 -9.09
N ALA A 85 -3.29 -6.00 -8.43
CA ALA A 85 -2.54 -5.69 -7.21
C ALA A 85 -1.06 -5.47 -7.53
N SER A 86 -0.49 -4.42 -6.95
CA SER A 86 0.96 -4.20 -6.99
C SER A 86 1.73 -5.21 -6.13
N PRO A 87 3.05 -5.35 -6.34
CA PRO A 87 3.92 -6.08 -5.43
C PRO A 87 3.83 -5.52 -4.00
N VAL A 88 4.05 -6.38 -3.01
CA VAL A 88 4.06 -5.97 -1.60
C VAL A 88 5.23 -5.03 -1.34
N ALA A 89 4.94 -3.78 -0.97
CA ALA A 89 5.90 -2.85 -0.43
C ALA A 89 6.11 -3.15 1.06
N ALA A 90 7.37 -3.28 1.50
CA ALA A 90 7.70 -3.56 2.89
C ALA A 90 8.56 -2.43 3.47
N PHE A 91 8.11 -1.87 4.60
CA PHE A 91 8.76 -0.79 5.33
C PHE A 91 9.01 -1.23 6.76
N ALA A 92 10.26 -1.54 7.08
CA ALA A 92 10.68 -1.89 8.43
C ALA A 92 11.01 -0.62 9.22
N TYR A 93 10.33 -0.40 10.35
CA TYR A 93 10.62 0.70 11.26
C TYR A 93 11.17 0.14 12.57
N ALA A 94 12.37 0.56 12.94
CA ALA A 94 12.96 0.27 14.24
C ALA A 94 12.83 1.51 15.13
N ILE A 95 11.96 1.47 16.15
CA ILE A 95 11.78 2.57 17.09
C ILE A 95 12.55 2.23 18.37
N THR A 96 13.71 2.87 18.56
CA THR A 96 14.55 2.73 19.74
C THR A 96 14.60 4.07 20.47
N PRO A 97 13.78 4.27 21.52
CA PRO A 97 13.88 5.49 22.29
C PRO A 97 15.29 5.63 22.84
N ALA A 98 15.87 6.83 22.70
CA ALA A 98 17.12 7.13 23.36
C ALA A 98 16.90 6.90 24.86
N SER A 99 17.63 5.96 25.45
CA SER A 99 17.64 5.77 26.90
C SER A 99 17.93 7.13 27.52
N ALA A 100 16.99 7.70 28.26
CA ALA A 100 17.30 8.85 29.10
C ALA A 100 18.42 8.43 30.07
N PRO A 101 19.51 9.20 30.22
CA PRO A 101 20.48 8.91 31.26
C PRO A 101 19.80 9.07 32.63
N ALA A 102 20.06 8.12 33.52
CA ALA A 102 19.59 8.13 34.91
C ALA A 102 20.20 9.28 35.73
#